data_AF-A0A817QF42-F1
#
_entry.id   AF-A0A817QF42-F1
#
_cell.length_a   1.000
_cell.length_b   1.000
_cell.length_c   1.000
_cell.angle_alpha   90.00
_cell.angle_beta   90.00
_cell.angle_gamma   90.00
#
_symmetry.space_group_name_H-M   'P 1'
#
loop_
_entity.id
_entity.type
_entity.pdbx_description
1 polymer ?
#
loop_
_entity_poly.entity_id
_entity_poly.type
_entity_poly.pdbx_seq_one_letter_code
_entity_poly.pdbx_strand_id
1 'polypeptide(L)'
;MIPRQLISTRFFIVLFTITIVILGSYIFQSIQTQTITIWNPSLNTYEALHNKYSTTLVCPCSQISVSYGAFFNITYTLHQICSSDLVSPAWLEYLLPYSQTYTVYDPGDFFQRDFRSVGASCFQLLAPLCSIAKENIDEALLTLAKGQFANDRVISKSSFIQQIQNFNNTYANFIRKEFLIKKEWLYTTAQANQFLIALEINAQILMNNNNSSIIIADSSLAEFSYPNDNSISVIGTCSCRRDGYRCSVASILYYSMANSSQTWHYFIGMDVGCVPLFGLLKSSIDWWYKSAHFEQIGETFAEGIKTRSPPNIGSLDSNIRSRFRNNDGTYLEFNVLVDDMLIESWTSDVSRFDLFYSQCQPKSCSTTNSDD
;
A
#
# COMPACT_ATOMS: atom_id res chain seq x y z
N MET A 1 -78.33 -46.55 38.73
CA MET A 1 -77.13 -45.67 38.78
C MET A 1 -75.84 -46.49 38.59
N ILE A 2 -75.80 -47.40 37.60
CA ILE A 2 -74.70 -48.37 37.37
C ILE A 2 -74.08 -48.32 35.95
N PRO A 3 -74.74 -47.85 34.86
CA PRO A 3 -74.14 -47.94 33.52
C PRO A 3 -73.04 -46.90 33.25
N ARG A 4 -73.03 -45.76 33.98
CA ARG A 4 -72.02 -44.70 33.83
C ARG A 4 -70.63 -45.15 34.30
N GLN A 5 -70.54 -45.98 35.32
CA GLN A 5 -69.26 -46.48 35.83
C GLN A 5 -68.64 -47.49 34.85
N LEU A 6 -69.41 -48.44 34.31
CA LEU A 6 -68.92 -49.41 33.31
C LEU A 6 -68.40 -48.75 32.03
N ILE A 7 -69.09 -47.72 31.53
CA ILE A 7 -68.66 -46.98 30.32
C ILE A 7 -67.41 -46.14 30.63
N SER A 8 -67.35 -45.46 31.78
CA SER A 8 -66.19 -44.66 32.20
C SER A 8 -64.94 -45.52 32.40
N THR A 9 -65.07 -46.70 33.03
CA THR A 9 -63.95 -47.64 33.21
C THR A 9 -63.45 -48.19 31.87
N ARG A 10 -64.34 -48.50 30.92
CA ARG A 10 -63.95 -48.93 29.58
C ARG A 10 -63.24 -47.82 28.80
N PHE A 11 -63.71 -46.57 28.89
CA PHE A 11 -63.08 -45.42 28.24
C PHE A 11 -61.70 -45.15 28.85
N PHE A 12 -61.57 -45.24 30.18
CA PHE A 12 -60.30 -45.11 30.89
C PHE A 12 -59.30 -46.18 30.49
N ILE A 13 -59.70 -47.45 30.40
CA ILE A 13 -58.82 -48.54 29.97
C ILE A 13 -58.34 -48.31 28.53
N VAL A 14 -59.22 -47.93 27.61
CA VAL A 14 -58.85 -47.65 26.21
C VAL A 14 -57.87 -46.49 26.12
N LEU A 15 -58.15 -45.38 26.80
CA LEU A 15 -57.23 -44.23 26.85
C LEU A 15 -55.88 -44.61 27.43
N PHE A 16 -55.87 -45.38 28.53
CA PHE A 16 -54.66 -45.84 29.19
C PHE A 16 -53.81 -46.75 28.29
N THR A 17 -54.45 -47.67 27.55
CA THR A 17 -53.73 -48.47 26.54
C THR A 17 -53.18 -47.62 25.41
N ILE A 18 -53.91 -46.59 24.94
CA ILE A 18 -53.44 -45.70 23.89
C ILE A 18 -52.22 -44.89 24.37
N THR A 19 -52.25 -44.33 25.58
CA THR A 19 -51.08 -43.61 26.12
C THR A 19 -49.87 -44.52 26.31
N ILE A 20 -50.05 -45.76 26.76
CA ILE A 20 -48.94 -46.73 26.86
C ILE A 20 -48.34 -47.03 25.48
N VAL A 21 -49.18 -47.21 24.45
CA VAL A 21 -48.69 -47.47 23.08
C VAL A 21 -47.96 -46.24 22.51
N ILE A 22 -48.46 -45.03 22.75
CA ILE A 22 -47.80 -43.79 22.31
C ILE A 22 -46.46 -43.59 23.04
N LEU A 23 -46.41 -43.79 24.35
CA LEU A 23 -45.16 -43.69 25.12
C LEU A 23 -44.16 -44.77 24.73
N GLY A 24 -44.63 -46.00 24.52
CA GLY A 24 -43.81 -47.13 24.07
C GLY A 24 -43.21 -46.88 22.69
N SER A 25 -44.00 -46.39 21.74
CA SER A 25 -43.51 -46.04 20.39
C SER A 25 -42.52 -44.88 20.40
N TYR A 26 -42.74 -43.85 21.24
CA TYR A 26 -41.80 -42.75 21.40
C TYR A 26 -40.44 -43.21 21.95
N ILE A 27 -40.44 -44.09 22.95
CA ILE A 27 -39.20 -44.67 23.51
C ILE A 27 -38.50 -45.57 22.49
N PHE A 28 -39.26 -46.29 21.64
CA PHE A 28 -38.67 -47.15 20.61
C PHE A 28 -38.08 -46.37 19.44
N GLN A 29 -38.63 -45.18 19.14
CA GLN A 29 -38.18 -44.29 18.07
C GLN A 29 -37.09 -43.30 18.49
N SER A 30 -36.69 -43.28 19.77
CA SER A 30 -35.57 -42.43 20.18
C SER A 30 -34.28 -42.97 19.56
N ILE A 31 -33.78 -42.28 18.54
CA ILE A 31 -32.52 -42.58 17.87
C ILE A 31 -31.41 -42.58 18.93
N GLN A 32 -30.75 -43.72 19.11
CA GLN A 32 -29.57 -43.80 19.96
C GLN A 32 -28.39 -43.16 19.21
N THR A 33 -27.92 -42.02 19.69
CA THR A 33 -26.75 -41.36 19.14
C THR A 33 -25.49 -41.97 19.75
N GLN A 34 -24.72 -42.71 18.96
CA GLN A 34 -23.42 -43.21 19.40
C GLN A 34 -22.37 -42.12 19.19
N THR A 35 -21.61 -41.80 20.25
CA THR A 35 -20.50 -40.84 20.19
C THR A 35 -19.18 -41.60 20.04
N ILE A 36 -18.53 -41.47 18.89
CA ILE A 36 -17.21 -42.05 18.62
C ILE A 36 -16.17 -40.99 18.94
N THR A 37 -15.17 -41.33 19.77
CA THR A 37 -14.07 -40.41 20.14
C THR A 37 -12.72 -41.02 19.78
N ILE A 38 -11.90 -40.24 19.07
CA ILE A 38 -10.54 -40.61 18.67
C ILE A 38 -9.55 -39.67 19.36
N TRP A 39 -8.55 -40.23 20.03
CA TRP A 39 -7.54 -39.47 20.77
C TRP A 39 -6.33 -39.13 19.90
N ASN A 40 -5.76 -37.95 20.10
CA ASN A 40 -4.59 -37.41 19.39
C ASN A 40 -4.60 -37.68 17.87
N PRO A 41 -5.65 -37.22 17.15
CA PRO A 41 -5.82 -37.54 15.73
C PRO A 41 -4.73 -36.89 14.88
N SER A 42 -4.14 -37.66 13.96
CA SER A 42 -3.27 -37.11 12.91
C SER A 42 -4.08 -36.23 11.95
N LEU A 43 -3.40 -35.35 11.19
CA LEU A 43 -4.07 -34.51 10.18
C LEU A 43 -4.86 -35.37 9.18
N ASN A 44 -4.27 -36.46 8.68
CA ASN A 44 -4.94 -37.36 7.74
C ASN A 44 -6.18 -38.02 8.38
N THR A 45 -6.10 -38.37 9.66
CA THR A 45 -7.24 -38.91 10.42
C THR A 45 -8.35 -37.87 10.53
N TYR A 46 -8.01 -36.62 10.88
CA TYR A 46 -8.96 -35.52 10.92
C TYR A 46 -9.62 -35.29 9.56
N GLU A 47 -8.85 -35.21 8.48
CA GLU A 47 -9.40 -34.98 7.14
C GLU A 47 -10.35 -36.11 6.72
N ALA A 48 -9.99 -37.37 6.99
CA ALA A 48 -10.87 -38.52 6.73
C ALA A 48 -12.17 -38.45 7.55
N LEU A 49 -12.09 -38.09 8.83
CA LEU A 49 -13.27 -37.92 9.69
C LEU A 49 -14.13 -36.75 9.24
N HIS A 50 -13.53 -35.63 8.86
CA HIS A 50 -14.23 -34.43 8.43
C HIS A 50 -14.97 -34.68 7.11
N ASN A 51 -14.36 -35.46 6.20
CA ASN A 51 -15.03 -35.87 4.95
C ASN A 51 -16.27 -36.73 5.19
N LYS A 52 -16.30 -37.51 6.29
CA LYS A 52 -17.42 -38.41 6.60
C LYS A 52 -18.47 -37.77 7.51
N TYR A 53 -18.07 -36.91 8.44
CA TYR A 53 -18.91 -36.38 9.52
C TYR A 53 -18.79 -34.85 9.67
N SER A 54 -18.70 -34.11 8.56
CA SER A 54 -18.37 -32.68 8.55
C SER A 54 -19.23 -31.81 9.47
N THR A 55 -20.49 -32.17 9.70
CA THR A 55 -21.47 -31.41 10.48
C THR A 55 -21.44 -31.72 11.98
N THR A 56 -21.01 -32.92 12.38
CA THR A 56 -21.05 -33.40 13.78
C THR A 56 -19.66 -33.58 14.39
N LEU A 57 -18.60 -33.53 13.58
CA LEU A 57 -17.23 -33.66 14.05
C LEU A 57 -16.78 -32.44 14.87
N VAL A 58 -16.34 -32.68 16.09
CA VAL A 58 -15.79 -31.67 16.99
C VAL A 58 -14.40 -32.09 17.44
N CYS A 59 -13.40 -31.24 17.19
CA CYS A 59 -12.01 -31.49 17.56
C CYS A 59 -11.46 -30.29 18.35
N PRO A 60 -11.52 -30.29 19.69
CA PRO A 60 -11.03 -29.17 20.49
C PRO A 60 -9.52 -29.00 20.38
N CYS A 61 -9.06 -27.77 20.16
CA CYS A 61 -7.63 -27.45 20.14
C CYS A 61 -7.04 -27.51 21.56
N SER A 62 -5.82 -28.01 21.69
CA SER A 62 -5.02 -27.82 22.91
C SER A 62 -4.58 -26.37 23.08
N GLN A 63 -4.24 -25.72 21.97
CA GLN A 63 -3.88 -24.30 21.93
C GLN A 63 -4.99 -23.52 21.23
N ILE A 64 -5.71 -22.71 22.01
CA ILE A 64 -6.84 -21.92 21.49
C ILE A 64 -6.41 -20.67 20.71
N SER A 65 -5.12 -20.35 20.73
CA SER A 65 -4.52 -19.14 20.17
C SER A 65 -3.19 -19.50 19.54
N VAL A 66 -3.09 -19.33 18.23
CA VAL A 66 -1.89 -19.63 17.45
C VAL A 66 -1.35 -18.35 16.83
N SER A 67 -0.05 -18.09 16.98
CA SER A 67 0.60 -16.95 16.34
C SER A 67 0.53 -17.05 14.81
N TYR A 68 0.17 -15.96 14.12
CA TYR A 68 0.17 -15.94 12.65
C TYR A 68 1.53 -16.31 12.07
N GLY A 69 2.64 -15.88 12.70
CA GLY A 69 3.99 -16.20 12.25
C GLY A 69 4.30 -17.71 12.21
N ALA A 70 3.50 -18.54 12.88
CA ALA A 70 3.67 -19.99 12.87
C ALA A 70 3.12 -20.67 11.61
N PHE A 71 2.22 -20.04 10.86
CA PHE A 71 1.55 -20.67 9.71
C PHE A 71 1.26 -19.74 8.54
N PHE A 72 1.37 -18.42 8.71
CA PHE A 72 1.01 -17.44 7.71
C PHE A 72 2.21 -16.58 7.34
N ASN A 73 2.55 -16.58 6.05
CA ASN A 73 3.68 -15.82 5.52
C ASN A 73 3.22 -14.93 4.37
N ILE A 74 3.71 -13.70 4.35
CA ILE A 74 3.46 -12.71 3.30
C ILE A 74 4.81 -12.29 2.74
N THR A 75 4.90 -12.27 1.41
CA THR A 75 6.06 -11.70 0.71
C THR A 75 5.60 -10.61 -0.24
N TYR A 76 6.45 -9.59 -0.39
CA TYR A 76 6.17 -8.45 -1.25
C TYR A 76 7.40 -8.08 -2.07
N THR A 77 7.16 -7.39 -3.18
CA THR A 77 8.21 -6.72 -3.95
C THR A 77 7.85 -5.26 -4.11
N LEU A 78 8.86 -4.39 -4.07
CA LEU A 78 8.70 -2.97 -4.36
C LEU A 78 8.89 -2.72 -5.85
N HIS A 79 8.36 -1.59 -6.31
CA HIS A 79 8.51 -1.11 -7.67
C HIS A 79 9.99 -0.93 -8.01
N GLN A 80 10.35 -1.22 -9.27
CA GLN A 80 11.74 -1.25 -9.74
C GLN A 80 12.52 0.05 -9.51
N ILE A 81 11.82 1.19 -9.33
CA ILE A 81 12.45 2.46 -8.97
C ILE A 81 13.30 2.35 -7.70
N CYS A 82 12.85 1.55 -6.72
CA CYS A 82 13.53 1.36 -5.45
C CYS A 82 14.82 0.54 -5.53
N SER A 83 15.06 -0.12 -6.65
CA SER A 83 16.28 -0.90 -6.93
C SER A 83 17.01 -0.40 -8.18
N SER A 84 16.61 0.76 -8.73
CA SER A 84 17.17 1.32 -9.95
C SER A 84 18.39 2.19 -9.67
N ASP A 85 19.13 2.53 -10.73
CA ASP A 85 20.26 3.45 -10.65
C ASP A 85 19.85 4.87 -10.24
N LEU A 86 18.56 5.21 -10.34
CA LEU A 86 17.98 6.52 -10.01
C LEU A 86 18.03 6.85 -8.52
N VAL A 87 18.14 5.82 -7.67
CA VAL A 87 18.34 5.97 -6.22
C VAL A 87 19.80 5.79 -5.82
N SER A 88 20.71 5.61 -6.78
CA SER A 88 22.12 5.35 -6.49
C SER A 88 22.83 6.63 -5.96
N PRO A 89 23.78 6.47 -5.02
CA PRO A 89 24.59 7.60 -4.55
C PRO A 89 25.35 8.29 -5.69
N ALA A 90 25.87 7.53 -6.65
CA ALA A 90 26.63 8.06 -7.78
C ALA A 90 25.79 9.03 -8.64
N TRP A 91 24.52 8.71 -8.87
CA TRP A 91 23.61 9.60 -9.59
C TRP A 91 23.30 10.86 -8.80
N LEU A 92 22.96 10.71 -7.52
CA LEU A 92 22.65 11.85 -6.65
C LEU A 92 23.85 12.80 -6.51
N GLU A 93 25.06 12.27 -6.37
CA GLU A 93 26.31 13.04 -6.32
C GLU A 93 26.64 13.76 -7.64
N TYR A 94 26.18 13.24 -8.78
CA TYR A 94 26.32 13.91 -10.07
C TYR A 94 25.39 15.12 -10.20
N LEU A 95 24.18 15.05 -9.63
CA LEU A 95 23.18 16.12 -9.70
C LEU A 95 23.40 17.25 -8.67
N LEU A 96 24.08 16.98 -7.57
CA LEU A 96 24.38 17.94 -6.48
C LEU A 96 25.26 19.17 -6.84
N PRO A 97 26.31 19.11 -7.68
CA PRO A 97 27.29 20.18 -7.85
C PRO A 97 26.80 21.40 -8.63
N TYR A 98 25.60 21.36 -9.23
CA TYR A 98 25.04 22.52 -9.92
C TYR A 98 24.61 23.64 -8.96
N SER A 99 24.72 23.41 -7.65
CA SER A 99 24.51 24.39 -6.60
C SER A 99 25.61 25.49 -6.58
N GLN A 100 25.20 26.71 -6.98
CA GLN A 100 25.73 28.04 -6.64
C GLN A 100 26.96 28.64 -7.33
N THR A 101 27.86 27.90 -8.00
CA THR A 101 29.06 28.56 -8.57
C THR A 101 28.87 29.22 -9.94
N TYR A 102 27.77 28.92 -10.65
CA TYR A 102 27.49 29.43 -12.01
C TYR A 102 26.34 30.46 -12.07
N THR A 103 25.74 30.82 -10.94
CA THR A 103 24.63 31.79 -10.85
C THR A 103 25.18 33.20 -10.62
N VAL A 104 25.68 33.84 -11.68
CA VAL A 104 26.24 35.22 -11.60
C VAL A 104 25.22 36.31 -11.99
N TYR A 105 23.97 35.99 -12.33
CA TYR A 105 22.99 37.01 -12.70
C TYR A 105 21.64 36.82 -12.00
N ASP A 106 21.33 37.82 -11.17
CA ASP A 106 20.04 38.25 -10.60
C ASP A 106 18.96 37.17 -10.39
N PRO A 107 18.69 36.74 -9.13
CA PRO A 107 17.71 35.71 -8.80
C PRO A 107 16.26 36.26 -8.92
N GLY A 108 15.77 36.43 -10.14
CA GLY A 108 14.36 36.69 -10.40
C GLY A 108 13.46 35.45 -10.24
N ASP A 109 12.15 35.60 -10.39
CA ASP A 109 11.12 34.54 -10.22
C ASP A 109 11.29 33.28 -11.11
N PHE A 110 12.21 33.29 -12.07
CA PHE A 110 12.34 32.25 -13.10
C PHE A 110 13.21 31.05 -12.69
N PHE A 111 14.06 31.20 -11.66
CA PHE A 111 15.02 30.17 -11.24
C PHE A 111 14.39 29.00 -10.47
N GLN A 112 13.23 29.22 -9.86
CA GLN A 112 12.54 28.25 -9.00
C GLN A 112 12.03 27.00 -9.73
N ARG A 113 12.10 26.97 -11.07
CA ARG A 113 11.59 25.88 -11.92
C ARG A 113 12.62 25.27 -12.84
N ASP A 114 13.81 25.87 -12.92
CA ASP A 114 14.87 25.33 -13.74
C ASP A 114 15.21 23.93 -13.22
N PHE A 115 15.13 22.93 -14.11
CA PHE A 115 15.37 21.54 -13.74
C PHE A 115 16.73 21.35 -13.06
N ARG A 116 17.73 22.16 -13.42
CA ARG A 116 19.06 22.07 -12.79
C ARG A 116 19.07 22.53 -11.34
N SER A 117 18.12 23.39 -10.95
CA SER A 117 17.94 23.85 -9.56
C SER A 117 17.12 22.87 -8.72
N VAL A 118 16.08 22.25 -9.30
CA VAL A 118 15.06 21.50 -8.53
C VAL A 118 15.06 19.99 -8.79
N GLY A 119 15.61 19.55 -9.91
CA GLY A 119 15.60 18.16 -10.35
C GLY A 119 16.29 17.23 -9.36
N ALA A 120 17.48 17.63 -8.85
CA ALA A 120 18.23 16.87 -7.86
C ALA A 120 17.39 16.49 -6.64
N SER A 121 16.56 17.41 -6.15
CA SER A 121 15.69 17.18 -4.99
C SER A 121 14.60 16.16 -5.28
N CYS A 122 14.14 16.03 -6.52
CA CYS A 122 13.16 15.01 -6.88
C CYS A 122 13.78 13.60 -6.83
N PHE A 123 15.01 13.42 -7.34
CA PHE A 123 15.73 12.15 -7.22
C PHE A 123 16.09 11.81 -5.77
N GLN A 124 16.49 12.81 -4.99
CA GLN A 124 16.82 12.63 -3.56
C GLN A 124 15.63 12.14 -2.73
N LEU A 125 14.40 12.37 -3.17
CA LEU A 125 13.19 11.89 -2.48
C LEU A 125 12.88 10.42 -2.77
N LEU A 126 13.38 9.85 -3.88
CA LEU A 126 13.06 8.48 -4.28
C LEU A 126 13.53 7.45 -3.26
N ALA A 127 14.81 7.52 -2.85
CA ALA A 127 15.39 6.60 -1.88
C ALA A 127 14.66 6.64 -0.53
N PRO A 128 14.46 7.81 0.11
CA PRO A 128 13.67 7.91 1.34
C PRO A 128 12.25 7.37 1.21
N LEU A 129 11.54 7.63 0.11
CA LEU A 129 10.19 7.09 -0.11
C LEU A 129 10.19 5.56 -0.14
N CYS A 130 11.15 4.96 -0.84
CA CYS A 130 11.34 3.51 -0.89
C CYS A 130 11.68 2.92 0.49
N SER A 131 12.58 3.56 1.24
CA SER A 131 12.95 3.11 2.59
C SER A 131 11.79 3.19 3.56
N ILE A 132 11.05 4.31 3.59
CA ILE A 132 9.90 4.49 4.48
C ILE A 132 8.79 3.48 4.15
N ALA A 133 8.52 3.25 2.87
CA ALA A 133 7.56 2.24 2.45
C ALA A 133 7.98 0.83 2.91
N LYS A 134 9.24 0.48 2.69
CA LYS A 134 9.83 -0.79 3.12
C LYS A 134 9.72 -0.98 4.64
N GLU A 135 10.18 -0.01 5.42
CA GLU A 135 10.16 -0.04 6.88
C GLU A 135 8.72 -0.20 7.40
N ASN A 136 7.78 0.58 6.87
CA ASN A 136 6.38 0.51 7.28
C ASN A 136 5.75 -0.87 6.98
N ILE A 137 6.08 -1.49 5.84
CA ILE A 137 5.61 -2.85 5.52
C ILE A 137 6.28 -3.88 6.42
N ASP A 138 7.59 -3.82 6.61
CA ASP A 138 8.34 -4.77 7.44
C ASP A 138 7.88 -4.72 8.91
N GLU A 139 7.69 -3.54 9.48
CA GLU A 139 7.15 -3.35 10.84
C GLU A 139 5.73 -3.91 10.97
N ALA A 140 4.89 -3.69 9.96
CA ALA A 140 3.55 -4.25 9.95
C ALA A 140 3.59 -5.78 9.92
N LEU A 141 4.38 -6.39 9.03
CA LEU A 141 4.51 -7.85 8.95
C LEU A 141 5.10 -8.46 10.24
N LEU A 142 6.05 -7.78 10.90
CA LEU A 142 6.55 -8.18 12.22
C LEU A 142 5.46 -8.14 13.30
N THR A 143 4.60 -7.13 13.25
CA THR A 143 3.46 -6.99 14.17
C THR A 143 2.42 -8.07 13.92
N LEU A 144 2.11 -8.34 12.64
CA LEU A 144 1.22 -9.41 12.21
C LEU A 144 1.69 -10.76 12.74
N ALA A 145 2.98 -11.08 12.56
CA ALA A 145 3.54 -12.36 12.98
C ALA A 145 3.32 -12.62 14.48
N LYS A 146 3.37 -11.57 15.32
CA LYS A 146 3.09 -11.66 16.77
C LYS A 146 1.59 -11.76 17.10
N GLY A 147 0.74 -11.31 16.17
CA GLY A 147 -0.72 -11.42 16.27
C GLY A 147 -1.19 -12.86 16.39
N GLN A 148 -2.40 -13.03 16.91
CA GLN A 148 -2.95 -14.33 17.27
C GLN A 148 -4.19 -14.67 16.43
N PHE A 149 -4.28 -15.91 16.02
CA PHE A 149 -5.45 -16.53 15.40
C PHE A 149 -6.12 -17.44 16.42
N ALA A 150 -7.31 -17.06 16.89
CA ALA A 150 -7.99 -17.71 17.99
C ALA A 150 -9.10 -18.65 17.51
N ASN A 151 -9.00 -19.92 17.87
CA ASN A 151 -10.04 -20.94 17.64
C ASN A 151 -10.04 -21.96 18.77
N ASP A 152 -11.21 -22.27 19.31
CA ASP A 152 -11.40 -23.29 20.34
C ASP A 152 -11.34 -24.72 19.79
N ARG A 153 -11.52 -24.87 18.48
CA ARG A 153 -11.61 -26.14 17.75
C ARG A 153 -10.91 -26.08 16.41
N VAL A 154 -10.52 -27.23 15.87
CA VAL A 154 -10.02 -27.34 14.50
C VAL A 154 -11.13 -26.93 13.53
N ILE A 155 -10.89 -25.88 12.76
CA ILE A 155 -11.75 -25.46 11.65
C ILE A 155 -11.44 -26.25 10.38
N SER A 156 -12.38 -26.35 9.45
CA SER A 156 -12.13 -27.03 8.17
C SER A 156 -11.06 -26.30 7.36
N LYS A 157 -10.33 -27.06 6.53
CA LYS A 157 -9.30 -26.49 5.62
C LYS A 157 -9.87 -25.41 4.71
N SER A 158 -11.09 -25.59 4.18
CA SER A 158 -11.76 -24.57 3.37
C SER A 158 -12.06 -23.29 4.16
N SER A 159 -12.56 -23.43 5.39
CA SER A 159 -12.85 -22.30 6.28
C SER A 159 -11.57 -21.56 6.67
N PHE A 160 -10.49 -22.30 6.96
CA PHE A 160 -9.19 -21.72 7.23
C PHE A 160 -8.69 -20.88 6.05
N ILE A 161 -8.63 -21.46 4.85
CA ILE A 161 -8.17 -20.75 3.64
C ILE A 161 -8.99 -19.47 3.43
N GLN A 162 -10.33 -19.58 3.53
CA GLN A 162 -11.22 -18.43 3.34
C GLN A 162 -11.00 -17.34 4.40
N GLN A 163 -10.87 -17.72 5.68
CA GLN A 163 -10.63 -16.76 6.77
C GLN A 163 -9.27 -16.06 6.59
N ILE A 164 -8.21 -16.80 6.28
CA ILE A 164 -6.87 -16.23 6.09
C ILE A 164 -6.79 -15.35 4.83
N GLN A 165 -7.44 -15.75 3.73
CA GLN A 165 -7.53 -14.91 2.53
C GLN A 165 -8.27 -13.59 2.80
N ASN A 166 -9.42 -13.66 3.48
CA ASN A 166 -10.18 -12.46 3.85
C ASN A 166 -9.39 -11.56 4.80
N PHE A 167 -8.71 -12.16 5.78
CA PHE A 167 -7.84 -11.45 6.70
C PHE A 167 -6.68 -10.77 5.96
N ASN A 168 -5.99 -11.47 5.06
CA ASN A 168 -4.90 -10.92 4.25
C ASN A 168 -5.33 -9.68 3.47
N ASN A 169 -6.48 -9.75 2.78
CA ASN A 169 -7.01 -8.63 1.99
C ASN A 169 -7.37 -7.44 2.88
N THR A 170 -7.98 -7.70 4.04
CA THR A 170 -8.32 -6.67 5.03
C THR A 170 -7.05 -6.03 5.61
N TYR A 171 -6.03 -6.84 5.88
CA TYR A 171 -4.78 -6.40 6.49
C TYR A 171 -3.94 -5.55 5.53
N ALA A 172 -3.82 -5.96 4.26
CA ALA A 172 -3.15 -5.15 3.23
C ALA A 172 -3.80 -3.76 3.08
N ASN A 173 -5.14 -3.71 3.07
CA ASN A 173 -5.88 -2.44 3.04
C ASN A 173 -5.68 -1.60 4.31
N PHE A 174 -5.59 -2.24 5.48
CA PHE A 174 -5.32 -1.56 6.74
C PHE A 174 -3.95 -0.88 6.73
N ILE A 175 -2.89 -1.58 6.36
CA ILE A 175 -1.53 -1.01 6.29
C ILE A 175 -1.49 0.15 5.30
N ARG A 176 -2.10 -0.03 4.12
CA ARG A 176 -2.20 1.02 3.12
C ARG A 176 -2.90 2.27 3.68
N LYS A 177 -4.02 2.09 4.36
CA LYS A 177 -4.78 3.21 4.96
C LYS A 177 -3.96 3.95 6.03
N GLU A 178 -3.27 3.22 6.90
CA GLU A 178 -2.39 3.82 7.91
C GLU A 178 -1.26 4.62 7.26
N PHE A 179 -0.65 4.10 6.20
CA PHE A 179 0.37 4.83 5.43
C PHE A 179 -0.20 6.11 4.80
N LEU A 180 -1.38 6.03 4.17
CA LEU A 180 -2.05 7.19 3.59
C LEU A 180 -2.35 8.26 4.64
N ILE A 181 -2.80 7.87 5.83
CA ILE A 181 -3.03 8.82 6.94
C ILE A 181 -1.73 9.53 7.32
N LYS A 182 -0.61 8.80 7.47
CA LYS A 182 0.71 9.40 7.75
C LYS A 182 1.14 10.38 6.65
N LYS A 183 0.92 10.02 5.38
CA LYS A 183 1.19 10.86 4.21
C LYS A 183 0.37 12.16 4.23
N GLU A 184 -0.93 12.07 4.49
CA GLU A 184 -1.82 13.25 4.55
C GLU A 184 -1.49 14.18 5.73
N TRP A 185 -1.07 13.61 6.86
CA TRP A 185 -0.54 14.40 7.98
C TRP A 185 0.70 15.18 7.57
N LEU A 186 1.65 14.56 6.88
CA LEU A 186 2.84 15.25 6.38
C LEU A 186 2.48 16.45 5.50
N TYR A 187 1.52 16.30 4.58
CA TYR A 187 1.07 17.40 3.72
C TYR A 187 0.38 18.50 4.50
N THR A 188 -0.56 18.14 5.36
CA THR A 188 -1.32 19.10 6.15
C THR A 188 -0.41 19.89 7.06
N THR A 189 0.54 19.21 7.73
CA THR A 189 1.54 19.85 8.58
C THR A 189 2.49 20.74 7.78
N ALA A 190 2.95 20.30 6.61
CA ALA A 190 3.84 21.10 5.76
C ALA A 190 3.17 22.38 5.26
N GLN A 191 1.91 22.29 4.82
CA GLN A 191 1.14 23.44 4.33
C GLN A 191 0.74 24.39 5.47
N ALA A 192 0.19 23.85 6.57
CA ALA A 192 -0.30 24.68 7.69
C ALA A 192 0.83 25.44 8.40
N ASN A 193 2.02 24.84 8.48
CA ASN A 193 3.19 25.50 9.09
C ASN A 193 4.04 26.29 8.09
N GLN A 194 3.69 26.27 6.80
CA GLN A 194 4.41 27.01 5.76
C GLN A 194 5.93 26.77 5.80
N PHE A 195 6.36 25.51 5.92
CA PHE A 195 7.80 25.20 6.08
C PHE A 195 8.62 25.77 4.92
N LEU A 196 9.51 26.72 5.23
CA LEU A 196 10.45 27.27 4.25
C LEU A 196 11.42 26.17 3.81
N ILE A 197 11.55 25.97 2.51
CA ILE A 197 12.53 25.02 1.95
C ILE A 197 13.74 25.77 1.43
N ALA A 198 14.91 25.13 1.52
CA ALA A 198 16.19 25.72 1.11
C ALA A 198 16.27 26.08 -0.39
N LEU A 199 15.38 25.52 -1.21
CA LEU A 199 15.29 25.84 -2.64
C LEU A 199 14.50 27.12 -2.92
N GLU A 200 13.89 27.74 -1.91
CA GLU A 200 13.12 28.99 -2.03
C GLU A 200 11.99 28.94 -3.08
N ILE A 201 11.44 27.74 -3.35
CA ILE A 201 10.35 27.54 -4.33
C ILE A 201 9.00 27.98 -3.74
N ASN A 202 8.79 27.78 -2.44
CA ASN A 202 7.53 28.15 -1.76
C ASN A 202 7.52 29.55 -1.15
N ALA A 203 8.67 30.18 -0.97
CA ALA A 203 8.81 31.53 -0.44
C ALA A 203 10.12 32.15 -0.90
N GLN A 204 10.12 33.47 -1.06
CA GLN A 204 11.30 34.25 -1.44
C GLN A 204 11.80 35.05 -0.26
N ILE A 205 13.10 35.01 -0.01
CA ILE A 205 13.74 35.78 1.05
C ILE A 205 14.40 37.01 0.40
N LEU A 206 13.74 38.15 0.54
CA LEU A 206 14.17 39.42 -0.06
C LEU A 206 14.81 40.31 1.00
N MET A 207 15.98 40.87 0.68
CA MET A 207 16.55 41.95 1.49
C MET A 207 16.06 43.29 0.97
N ASN A 208 15.45 44.08 1.85
CA ASN A 208 15.11 45.46 1.55
C ASN A 208 16.37 46.32 1.66
N ASN A 209 16.93 46.70 0.51
CA ASN A 209 18.16 47.48 0.41
C ASN A 209 18.10 48.85 1.10
N ASN A 210 16.90 49.37 1.37
CA ASN A 210 16.73 50.70 1.95
C ASN A 210 16.83 50.71 3.48
N ASN A 211 16.50 49.62 4.17
CA ASN A 211 16.46 49.53 5.63
C ASN A 211 17.10 48.25 6.19
N SER A 212 17.72 47.44 5.33
CA SER A 212 18.30 46.13 5.67
C SER A 212 17.33 45.17 6.34
N SER A 213 16.01 45.33 6.15
CA SER A 213 15.02 44.39 6.67
C SER A 213 14.87 43.19 5.75
N ILE A 214 14.67 42.01 6.33
CA ILE A 214 14.35 40.79 5.59
C ILE A 214 12.83 40.72 5.39
N ILE A 215 12.40 40.50 4.15
CA ILE A 215 11.01 40.28 3.77
C ILE A 215 10.91 38.83 3.28
N ILE A 216 9.98 38.08 3.86
CA ILE A 216 9.60 36.76 3.36
C ILE A 216 8.34 36.95 2.53
N ALA A 217 8.48 36.84 1.22
CA ALA A 217 7.37 36.97 0.27
C ALA A 217 6.85 35.58 -0.12
N ASP A 218 5.54 35.49 -0.32
CA ASP A 218 4.90 34.27 -0.81
C ASP A 218 5.32 34.02 -2.26
N SER A 219 5.75 32.80 -2.56
CA SER A 219 6.11 32.42 -3.93
C SER A 219 4.89 31.98 -4.73
N SER A 220 4.89 32.29 -6.03
CA SER A 220 3.88 31.80 -6.97
C SER A 220 4.52 31.22 -8.22
N LEU A 221 4.10 30.02 -8.60
CA LEU A 221 4.51 29.34 -9.81
C LEU A 221 3.58 29.77 -10.96
N ALA A 222 4.09 30.61 -11.88
CA ALA A 222 3.45 30.84 -13.17
C ALA A 222 3.10 29.54 -13.94
N GLU A 223 1.86 29.42 -14.38
CA GLU A 223 1.40 28.35 -15.25
C GLU A 223 1.60 28.76 -16.71
N PHE A 224 2.11 27.85 -17.54
CA PHE A 224 2.42 28.12 -18.94
C PHE A 224 1.60 27.26 -19.88
N SER A 225 1.20 27.85 -20.99
CA SER A 225 0.81 27.14 -22.20
C SER A 225 1.98 27.12 -23.18
N TYR A 226 2.06 26.04 -23.94
CA TYR A 226 3.10 25.77 -24.93
C TYR A 226 2.44 25.75 -26.32
N PRO A 227 2.26 26.93 -26.95
CA PRO A 227 1.66 26.99 -28.28
C PRO A 227 2.55 26.36 -29.37
N ASN A 228 3.86 26.22 -29.13
CA ASN A 228 4.82 25.49 -29.97
C ASN A 228 6.10 25.14 -29.18
N ASP A 229 7.01 24.39 -29.80
CA ASP A 229 8.21 23.84 -29.15
C ASP A 229 9.19 24.89 -28.58
N ASN A 230 9.11 26.14 -29.03
CA ASN A 230 10.11 27.18 -28.70
C ASN A 230 9.52 28.42 -28.01
N SER A 231 8.24 28.41 -27.64
CA SER A 231 7.63 29.55 -26.94
C SER A 231 6.73 29.13 -25.79
N ILE A 232 6.80 29.93 -24.72
CA ILE A 232 5.95 29.82 -23.54
C ILE A 232 5.06 31.05 -23.44
N SER A 233 3.80 30.83 -23.08
CA SER A 233 2.88 31.92 -22.71
C SER A 233 2.36 31.67 -21.30
N VAL A 234 2.48 32.67 -20.41
CA VAL A 234 1.90 32.60 -19.07
C VAL A 234 0.38 32.61 -19.21
N ILE A 235 -0.29 31.57 -18.72
CA ILE A 235 -1.75 31.45 -18.72
C ILE A 235 -2.36 31.64 -17.34
N GLY A 236 -1.55 31.54 -16.28
CA GLY A 236 -2.00 31.62 -14.91
C GLY A 236 -0.85 31.71 -13.92
N THR A 237 -1.19 31.74 -12.64
CA THR A 237 -0.24 31.68 -11.54
C THR A 237 -0.83 30.86 -10.42
N CYS A 238 -0.04 29.95 -9.90
CA CYS A 238 -0.38 29.13 -8.77
C CYS A 238 0.40 29.58 -7.53
N SER A 239 -0.30 29.97 -6.47
CA SER A 239 0.30 30.51 -5.26
C SER A 239 0.62 29.40 -4.28
N CYS A 240 1.87 29.30 -3.83
CA CYS A 240 2.27 28.25 -2.90
C CYS A 240 1.60 28.34 -1.54
N ARG A 241 1.24 29.55 -1.11
CA ARG A 241 0.49 29.77 0.13
C ARG A 241 -0.97 29.35 0.01
N ARG A 242 -1.63 29.71 -1.10
CA ARG A 242 -3.07 29.48 -1.30
C ARG A 242 -3.36 28.06 -1.79
N ASP A 243 -2.62 27.63 -2.81
CA ASP A 243 -2.91 26.43 -3.59
C ASP A 243 -2.11 25.22 -3.05
N GLY A 244 -0.96 25.47 -2.40
CA GLY A 244 -0.21 24.46 -1.63
C GLY A 244 0.17 23.25 -2.47
N TYR A 245 -0.24 22.05 -2.03
CA TYR A 245 0.07 20.78 -2.72
C TYR A 245 -0.64 20.63 -4.07
N ARG A 246 -1.69 21.41 -4.35
CA ARG A 246 -2.37 21.41 -5.67
C ARG A 246 -1.56 22.17 -6.72
N CYS A 247 -0.54 22.88 -6.27
CA CYS A 247 0.30 23.67 -7.11
C CYS A 247 1.41 22.83 -7.73
N SER A 248 1.27 22.54 -9.02
CA SER A 248 2.33 21.93 -9.81
C SER A 248 2.36 22.52 -11.22
N VAL A 249 3.56 22.65 -11.76
CA VAL A 249 3.82 23.10 -13.14
C VAL A 249 4.93 22.25 -13.72
N ALA A 250 4.95 22.06 -15.04
CA ALA A 250 6.01 21.27 -15.68
C ALA A 250 7.41 21.85 -15.38
N SER A 251 8.40 20.96 -15.24
CA SER A 251 9.80 21.35 -15.10
C SER A 251 10.39 21.79 -16.43
N ILE A 252 11.18 22.86 -16.39
CA ILE A 252 11.68 23.55 -17.58
C ILE A 252 13.21 23.63 -17.51
N LEU A 253 13.86 23.52 -18.65
CA LEU A 253 15.27 23.85 -18.80
C LEU A 253 15.40 25.14 -19.61
N TYR A 254 15.99 26.18 -19.03
CA TYR A 254 16.17 27.48 -19.72
C TYR A 254 17.49 27.56 -20.49
N TYR A 255 17.47 28.21 -21.66
CA TYR A 255 18.62 28.39 -22.56
C TYR A 255 19.69 29.30 -21.93
N SER A 256 19.25 30.38 -21.27
CA SER A 256 20.08 31.29 -20.49
C SER A 256 19.29 31.75 -19.28
N MET A 257 19.93 31.66 -18.11
CA MET A 257 19.38 32.15 -16.85
C MET A 257 19.06 33.66 -16.88
N ALA A 258 19.67 34.42 -17.79
CA ALA A 258 19.46 35.87 -17.91
C ALA A 258 18.27 36.27 -18.81
N ASN A 259 17.76 35.36 -19.65
CA ASN A 259 16.87 35.74 -20.76
C ASN A 259 15.51 35.04 -20.77
N SER A 260 15.08 34.48 -19.62
CA SER A 260 13.82 33.83 -19.13
C SER A 260 12.62 33.54 -20.06
N SER A 261 12.58 34.12 -21.24
CA SER A 261 11.69 33.87 -22.37
C SER A 261 12.12 32.74 -23.33
N GLN A 262 13.39 32.30 -23.29
CA GLN A 262 13.91 31.23 -24.17
C GLN A 262 14.20 29.95 -23.39
N THR A 263 13.51 28.89 -23.75
CA THR A 263 13.59 27.56 -23.15
C THR A 263 14.35 26.61 -24.07
N TRP A 264 15.17 25.74 -23.48
CA TRP A 264 15.89 24.69 -24.19
C TRP A 264 15.03 23.42 -24.29
N HIS A 265 14.38 23.02 -23.19
CA HIS A 265 13.57 21.83 -23.14
C HIS A 265 12.50 21.89 -22.04
N TYR A 266 11.44 21.12 -22.22
CA TYR A 266 10.39 20.91 -21.21
C TYR A 266 10.35 19.44 -20.85
N PHE A 267 10.50 19.12 -19.56
CA PHE A 267 10.36 17.76 -19.08
C PHE A 267 8.88 17.47 -18.85
N ILE A 268 8.12 17.26 -19.94
CA ILE A 268 6.69 16.93 -19.87
C ILE A 268 6.53 15.63 -19.07
N GLY A 269 5.67 15.68 -18.04
CA GLY A 269 5.48 14.57 -17.10
C GLY A 269 6.39 14.62 -15.88
N MET A 270 7.29 15.59 -15.78
CA MET A 270 8.03 15.91 -14.56
C MET A 270 7.57 17.26 -14.03
N ASP A 271 6.97 17.25 -12.84
CA ASP A 271 6.33 18.42 -12.25
C ASP A 271 7.19 19.03 -11.14
N VAL A 272 7.18 20.36 -11.09
CA VAL A 272 7.70 21.18 -10.00
C VAL A 272 6.52 21.69 -9.21
N GLY A 273 6.49 21.37 -7.93
CA GLY A 273 5.52 21.92 -6.99
C GLY A 273 6.17 22.88 -6.01
N CYS A 274 5.35 23.47 -5.15
CA CYS A 274 5.83 24.36 -4.09
C CYS A 274 6.83 23.71 -3.13
N VAL A 275 6.76 22.39 -3.00
CA VAL A 275 7.77 21.57 -2.35
C VAL A 275 8.13 20.45 -3.33
N PRO A 276 9.41 20.01 -3.44
CA PRO A 276 9.83 18.96 -4.37
C PRO A 276 8.98 17.69 -4.29
N LEU A 277 8.55 17.32 -3.07
CA LEU A 277 7.65 16.19 -2.86
C LEU A 277 6.33 16.34 -3.63
N PHE A 278 5.70 17.51 -3.59
CA PHE A 278 4.42 17.74 -4.26
C PHE A 278 4.55 17.66 -5.79
N GLY A 279 5.64 18.22 -6.33
CA GLY A 279 5.97 18.10 -7.75
C GLY A 279 6.22 16.64 -8.17
N LEU A 280 7.05 15.92 -7.42
CA LEU A 280 7.33 14.51 -7.66
C LEU A 280 6.05 13.68 -7.70
N LEU A 281 5.15 13.87 -6.75
CA LEU A 281 3.89 13.12 -6.67
C LEU A 281 2.94 13.40 -7.84
N LYS A 282 2.98 14.61 -8.40
CA LYS A 282 2.21 14.99 -9.58
C LYS A 282 2.86 14.57 -10.90
N SER A 283 4.14 14.22 -10.85
CA SER A 283 4.88 13.73 -12.02
C SER A 283 4.31 12.39 -12.49
N SER A 284 4.42 12.12 -13.77
CA SER A 284 4.05 10.86 -14.39
C SER A 284 5.12 9.79 -14.11
N ILE A 285 4.68 8.57 -13.83
CA ILE A 285 5.57 7.41 -13.72
C ILE A 285 6.25 7.11 -15.08
N ASP A 286 5.61 7.45 -16.21
CA ASP A 286 6.13 7.22 -17.57
C ASP A 286 7.47 7.92 -17.81
N TRP A 287 7.66 9.08 -17.18
CA TRP A 287 8.86 9.89 -17.34
C TRP A 287 10.14 9.10 -17.00
N TRP A 288 10.07 8.25 -15.98
CA TRP A 288 11.19 7.45 -15.49
C TRP A 288 11.60 6.30 -16.43
N TYR A 289 10.76 5.95 -17.41
CA TYR A 289 11.02 4.89 -18.40
C TYR A 289 11.67 5.41 -19.69
N LYS A 290 11.76 6.73 -19.88
CA LYS A 290 12.26 7.34 -21.12
C LYS A 290 13.75 7.64 -21.02
N SER A 291 14.57 6.82 -21.67
CA SER A 291 16.03 7.01 -21.74
C SER A 291 16.46 8.39 -22.24
N ALA A 292 15.72 8.97 -23.19
CA ALA A 292 16.00 10.28 -23.76
C ALA A 292 16.04 11.41 -22.70
N HIS A 293 15.23 11.32 -21.63
CA HIS A 293 15.27 12.32 -20.56
C HIS A 293 16.58 12.27 -19.79
N PHE A 294 17.10 11.08 -19.52
CA PHE A 294 18.36 10.90 -18.79
C PHE A 294 19.58 11.32 -19.61
N GLU A 295 19.55 11.06 -20.93
CA GLU A 295 20.56 11.57 -21.86
C GLU A 295 20.61 13.10 -21.86
N GLN A 296 19.44 13.76 -21.99
CA GLN A 296 19.34 15.23 -21.95
C GLN A 296 19.83 15.82 -20.62
N ILE A 297 19.53 15.17 -19.49
CA ILE A 297 20.05 15.59 -18.17
C ILE A 297 21.58 15.43 -18.15
N GLY A 298 22.09 14.31 -18.64
CA GLY A 298 23.52 14.04 -18.76
C GLY A 298 24.24 15.14 -19.53
N GLU A 299 23.77 15.48 -20.73
CA GLU A 299 24.30 16.54 -21.58
C GLU A 299 24.27 17.91 -20.89
N THR A 300 23.11 18.27 -20.32
CA THR A 300 22.88 19.56 -19.66
C THR A 300 23.84 19.78 -18.50
N PHE A 301 24.02 18.76 -17.66
CA PHE A 301 24.91 18.86 -16.50
C PHE A 301 26.38 18.75 -16.88
N ALA A 302 26.73 18.05 -17.97
CA ALA A 302 28.09 17.97 -18.48
C ALA A 302 28.59 19.33 -19.01
N GLU A 303 27.73 20.13 -19.64
CA GLU A 303 28.06 21.50 -20.04
C GLU A 303 28.34 22.41 -18.84
N GLY A 304 27.56 22.26 -17.76
CA GLY A 304 27.72 23.03 -16.52
C GLY A 304 28.86 22.54 -15.61
N ILE A 305 29.18 21.24 -15.63
CA ILE A 305 30.14 20.58 -14.74
C ILE A 305 31.26 19.97 -15.59
N LYS A 306 32.14 20.82 -16.13
CA LYS A 306 33.26 20.42 -17.02
C LYS A 306 34.24 19.40 -16.41
N THR A 307 34.17 19.14 -15.11
CA THR A 307 35.12 18.31 -14.35
C THR A 307 34.63 16.90 -14.04
N ARG A 308 33.38 16.55 -14.38
CA ARG A 308 32.80 15.23 -14.09
C ARG A 308 32.05 14.69 -15.29
N SER A 309 32.28 13.41 -15.60
CA SER A 309 31.46 12.69 -16.58
C SER A 309 30.17 12.20 -15.92
N PRO A 310 29.04 12.16 -16.66
CA PRO A 310 27.81 11.56 -16.17
C PRO A 310 28.05 10.08 -15.84
N PRO A 311 27.54 9.57 -14.70
CA PRO A 311 27.55 8.15 -14.42
C PRO A 311 26.67 7.41 -15.44
N ASN A 312 26.94 6.13 -15.66
CA ASN A 312 26.10 5.29 -16.51
C ASN A 312 24.79 4.97 -15.77
N ILE A 313 23.72 5.70 -16.07
CA ILE A 313 22.42 5.57 -15.43
C ILE A 313 21.37 5.21 -16.47
N GLY A 314 20.66 4.11 -16.24
CA GLY A 314 19.55 3.68 -17.09
C GLY A 314 18.21 4.28 -16.67
N SER A 315 17.31 4.42 -17.65
CA SER A 315 15.88 4.52 -17.37
C SER A 315 15.36 3.22 -16.76
N LEU A 316 14.15 3.26 -16.19
CA LEU A 316 13.44 2.05 -15.78
C LEU A 316 13.20 1.12 -16.97
N ASP A 317 13.18 -0.19 -16.71
CA ASP A 317 13.02 -1.21 -17.74
C ASP A 317 11.54 -1.40 -18.08
N SER A 318 11.15 -1.00 -19.28
CA SER A 318 9.79 -1.14 -19.81
C SER A 318 9.35 -2.59 -20.05
N ASN A 319 10.29 -3.54 -20.09
CA ASN A 319 9.99 -4.97 -20.25
C ASN A 319 9.56 -5.59 -18.92
N ILE A 320 9.91 -5.00 -17.79
CA ILE A 320 9.42 -5.42 -16.48
C ILE A 320 7.99 -4.91 -16.34
N ARG A 321 7.05 -5.84 -16.25
CA ARG A 321 5.63 -5.51 -16.08
C ARG A 321 5.42 -4.81 -14.74
N SER A 322 4.80 -3.63 -14.79
CA SER A 322 4.33 -2.93 -13.61
C SER A 322 2.79 -2.88 -13.56
N ARG A 323 2.22 -3.06 -12.37
CA ARG A 323 0.78 -2.89 -12.09
C ARG A 323 0.31 -1.44 -12.12
N PHE A 324 1.25 -0.49 -12.15
CA PHE A 324 0.98 0.95 -12.27
C PHE A 324 0.94 1.45 -13.72
N ARG A 325 0.91 0.51 -14.67
CA ARG A 325 0.68 0.75 -16.09
C ARG A 325 -0.76 0.38 -16.44
N ASN A 326 -1.49 1.31 -17.03
CA ASN A 326 -2.84 1.11 -17.52
C ASN A 326 -2.87 0.13 -18.71
N ASN A 327 -4.06 -0.40 -19.00
CA ASN A 327 -4.28 -1.34 -20.11
C ASN A 327 -4.03 -0.72 -21.50
N ASP A 328 -4.17 0.60 -21.63
CA ASP A 328 -3.84 1.36 -22.84
C ASP A 328 -2.33 1.63 -22.99
N GLY A 329 -1.53 1.19 -22.01
CA GLY A 329 -0.09 1.35 -21.98
C GLY A 329 0.38 2.65 -21.32
N THR A 330 -0.53 3.54 -20.90
CA THR A 330 -0.18 4.78 -20.18
C THR A 330 0.17 4.51 -18.73
N TYR A 331 1.06 5.31 -18.15
CA TYR A 331 1.40 5.18 -16.73
C TYR A 331 0.66 6.21 -15.88
N LEU A 332 0.42 5.86 -14.62
CA LEU A 332 -0.28 6.68 -13.64
C LEU A 332 0.62 7.81 -13.07
N GLU A 333 0.02 8.73 -12.33
CA GLU A 333 0.76 9.71 -11.51
C GLU A 333 1.60 8.97 -10.45
N PHE A 334 2.76 9.53 -10.12
CA PHE A 334 3.66 8.99 -9.09
C PHE A 334 2.99 8.92 -7.72
N ASN A 335 2.03 9.80 -7.43
CA ASN A 335 1.23 9.71 -6.21
C ASN A 335 0.52 8.36 -6.08
N VAL A 336 0.07 7.73 -7.18
CA VAL A 336 -0.57 6.41 -7.11
C VAL A 336 0.43 5.35 -6.65
N LEU A 337 1.68 5.44 -7.10
CA LEU A 337 2.75 4.54 -6.67
C LEU A 337 2.98 4.67 -5.16
N VAL A 338 3.09 5.91 -4.66
CA VAL A 338 3.29 6.20 -3.24
C VAL A 338 2.07 5.79 -2.41
N ASP A 339 0.85 6.03 -2.89
CA ASP A 339 -0.41 5.65 -2.22
C ASP A 339 -0.57 4.16 -2.00
N ASP A 340 0.16 3.37 -2.77
CA ASP A 340 0.23 1.92 -2.70
C ASP A 340 1.57 1.43 -2.10
N MET A 341 2.28 2.31 -1.37
CA MET A 341 3.56 2.04 -0.71
C MET A 341 4.62 1.48 -1.65
N LEU A 342 4.59 1.88 -2.92
CA LEU A 342 5.45 1.39 -3.98
C LEU A 342 5.42 -0.15 -4.13
N ILE A 343 4.39 -0.83 -3.63
CA ILE A 343 4.28 -2.29 -3.73
C ILE A 343 3.98 -2.67 -5.17
N GLU A 344 4.79 -3.54 -5.76
CA GLU A 344 4.58 -4.12 -7.09
C GLU A 344 3.83 -5.45 -6.99
N SER A 345 4.18 -6.29 -6.00
CA SER A 345 3.48 -7.54 -5.71
C SER A 345 3.29 -7.77 -4.22
N TRP A 346 2.16 -8.40 -3.87
CA TRP A 346 1.82 -8.83 -2.52
C TRP A 346 1.26 -10.25 -2.60
N THR A 347 1.98 -11.21 -2.05
CA THR A 347 1.62 -12.63 -2.11
C THR A 347 1.61 -13.24 -0.73
N SER A 348 0.64 -14.10 -0.47
CA SER A 348 0.46 -14.73 0.84
C SER A 348 0.29 -16.23 0.69
N ASP A 349 0.97 -17.00 1.55
CA ASP A 349 0.83 -18.45 1.59
C ASP A 349 -0.31 -18.82 2.55
N VAL A 350 -1.51 -18.95 1.98
CA VAL A 350 -2.74 -19.32 2.70
C VAL A 350 -2.96 -20.84 2.79
N SER A 351 -2.07 -21.63 2.19
CA SER A 351 -2.26 -23.07 2.01
C SER A 351 -1.81 -23.89 3.22
N ARG A 352 -1.16 -23.25 4.20
CA ARG A 352 -0.46 -23.86 5.33
C ARG A 352 -1.37 -24.29 6.49
N PHE A 353 -2.47 -24.96 6.14
CA PHE A 353 -3.37 -25.57 7.12
C PHE A 353 -2.68 -26.66 7.95
N ASP A 354 -1.69 -27.34 7.37
CA ASP A 354 -0.83 -28.32 8.05
C ASP A 354 -0.16 -27.69 9.29
N LEU A 355 0.40 -26.49 9.13
CA LEU A 355 1.06 -25.78 10.21
C LEU A 355 0.05 -25.34 11.26
N PHE A 356 -1.10 -24.78 10.86
CA PHE A 356 -2.16 -24.43 11.80
C PHE A 356 -2.65 -25.65 12.61
N TYR A 357 -2.91 -26.78 11.95
CA TYR A 357 -3.35 -28.01 12.61
C TYR A 357 -2.30 -28.50 13.62
N SER A 358 -1.01 -28.44 13.23
CA SER A 358 0.11 -28.83 14.09
C SER A 358 0.27 -27.97 15.35
N GLN A 359 -0.20 -26.72 15.32
CA GLN A 359 -0.19 -25.81 16.47
C GLN A 359 -1.46 -25.96 17.33
N CYS A 360 -2.63 -26.11 16.69
CA CYS A 360 -3.89 -26.38 17.38
C CYS A 360 -3.82 -27.67 18.24
N GLN A 361 -3.14 -28.71 17.75
CA GLN A 361 -2.90 -29.99 18.45
C GLN A 361 -4.17 -30.55 19.13
N PRO A 362 -5.15 -31.04 18.37
CA PRO A 362 -6.39 -31.53 18.98
C PRO A 362 -6.13 -32.72 19.91
N LYS A 363 -6.63 -32.65 21.16
CA LYS A 363 -6.50 -33.75 22.13
C LYS A 363 -7.37 -34.94 21.75
N SER A 364 -8.55 -34.65 21.22
CA SER A 364 -9.51 -35.64 20.75
C SER A 364 -10.39 -35.05 19.65
N CYS A 365 -10.97 -35.93 18.85
CA CYS A 365 -12.07 -35.62 17.93
C CYS A 365 -13.24 -36.53 18.25
N SER A 366 -14.44 -35.97 18.40
CA SER A 366 -15.68 -36.71 18.62
C SER A 366 -16.69 -36.46 17.51
N THR A 367 -17.48 -37.48 17.17
CA THR A 367 -18.60 -37.39 16.23
C THR A 367 -19.80 -38.15 16.79
N THR A 368 -21.00 -37.62 16.58
CA THR A 368 -22.25 -38.32 16.88
C THR A 368 -22.79 -38.94 15.60
N ASN A 369 -22.92 -40.27 15.59
CA ASN A 369 -23.58 -41.00 14.52
C ASN A 369 -24.98 -41.40 15.00
N SER A 370 -26.01 -41.05 14.23
CA SER A 370 -27.30 -41.73 14.31
C SER A 370 -27.14 -43.03 13.52
N ASP A 371 -27.19 -44.17 14.20
CA ASP A 371 -27.29 -45.45 13.48
C ASP A 371 -28.64 -45.46 12.75
N ASP A 372 -28.59 -45.50 11.41
CA ASP A 372 -29.76 -45.68 10.53
C ASP A 372 -30.34 -47.11 10.64
#